data_AF-A0A4R0YDH5-F1
#
_entry.id   AF-A0A4R0YDH5-F1
#
_cell.length_a   1.000
_cell.length_b   1.000
_cell.length_c   1.000
_cell.angle_alpha   90.00
_cell.angle_beta   90.00
_cell.angle_gamma   90.00
#
_symmetry.space_group_name_H-M   'P 1'
#
loop_
_entity.id
_entity.type
_entity.pdbx_description
1 polymer ?
#
loop_
_entity_poly.entity_id
_entity_poly.type
_entity_poly.pdbx_seq_one_letter_code
_entity_poly.pdbx_strand_id
1 'polypeptide(L)'
;MTDLLAVIRPDAFVLGSPRFAGPWALPWDVVIPPYVVVVIFLMLATAFLAFYDHWVSMREQNPTPHPPLRRLLPDGTITSKRAIYLEIEETRCPTYLIECEDMRLLCLYGQYLHKLVQGRRRCFPSTVFHMRRFVGKPSMFIVRPKGNVYMPDVICTSMRQLSTIGLVLRDGEYLPMWTLERVKRALAYSSPDD
;
A
#
# COMPACT_ATOMS: atom_id res chain seq x y z
N MET A 1 -14.90 -59.01 66.27
CA MET A 1 -13.78 -58.11 66.59
C MET A 1 -12.51 -58.89 66.34
N THR A 2 -11.57 -58.29 65.60
CA THR A 2 -10.20 -58.75 65.23
C THR A 2 -10.13 -60.07 64.44
N ASP A 3 -9.34 -60.27 63.38
CA ASP A 3 -8.30 -59.47 62.75
C ASP A 3 -7.94 -60.04 61.37
N LEU A 4 -7.39 -59.14 60.54
CA LEU A 4 -6.35 -59.29 59.51
C LEU A 4 -6.22 -60.56 58.64
N LEU A 5 -6.41 -60.30 57.34
CA LEU A 5 -5.43 -60.46 56.24
C LEU A 5 -4.61 -61.77 56.20
N ALA A 6 -4.75 -62.49 55.09
CA ALA A 6 -3.72 -62.44 54.04
C ALA A 6 -4.14 -63.22 52.79
N VAL A 7 -3.44 -62.88 51.71
CA VAL A 7 -3.24 -63.67 50.48
C VAL A 7 -4.38 -63.55 49.47
N ILE A 8 -4.11 -62.86 48.36
CA ILE A 8 -3.88 -63.46 47.03
C ILE A 8 -3.76 -62.31 46.01
N ARG A 9 -2.68 -62.37 45.21
CA ARG A 9 -2.34 -61.46 44.10
C ARG A 9 -3.48 -61.33 43.08
N PRO A 10 -3.61 -60.18 42.40
CA PRO A 10 -4.15 -60.15 41.06
C PRO A 10 -3.00 -59.89 40.07
N ASP A 11 -2.54 -60.97 39.45
CA ASP A 11 -2.09 -60.85 38.06
C ASP A 11 -3.31 -60.59 37.18
N ALA A 12 -3.08 -59.82 36.12
CA ALA A 12 -3.93 -59.63 34.95
C ALA A 12 -5.15 -58.70 35.09
N PHE A 13 -4.92 -57.42 34.79
CA PHE A 13 -5.78 -56.74 33.82
C PHE A 13 -4.90 -56.08 32.76
N VAL A 14 -4.61 -56.86 31.71
CA VAL A 14 -4.04 -56.38 30.45
C VAL A 14 -5.14 -55.61 29.73
N LEU A 15 -5.11 -54.28 29.84
CA LEU A 15 -5.78 -53.40 28.87
C LEU A 15 -4.74 -52.91 27.89
N GLY A 16 -4.60 -53.64 26.78
CA GLY A 16 -3.89 -53.18 25.60
C GLY A 16 -4.54 -51.90 25.10
N SER A 17 -3.80 -50.80 25.17
CA SER A 17 -4.06 -49.60 24.37
C SER A 17 -2.77 -49.27 23.59
N PRO A 18 -2.89 -49.02 22.28
CA PRO A 18 -1.75 -48.91 21.39
C PRO A 18 -1.06 -47.57 21.68
N ARG A 19 0.20 -47.62 22.13
CA ARG A 19 1.05 -46.44 22.04
C ARG A 19 1.31 -46.19 20.56
N PHE A 20 0.53 -45.29 19.98
CA PHE A 20 0.87 -44.59 18.75
C PHE A 20 2.23 -43.90 18.95
N ALA A 21 3.29 -44.62 18.62
CA ALA A 21 4.61 -44.04 18.39
C ALA A 21 4.56 -43.31 17.05
N GLY A 22 4.06 -42.07 17.06
CA GLY A 22 4.22 -41.15 15.96
C GLY A 22 5.69 -40.65 15.90
N PRO A 23 6.30 -40.49 14.72
CA PRO A 23 7.71 -40.12 14.56
C PRO A 23 8.01 -38.62 14.82
N TRP A 24 7.23 -37.95 15.67
CA TRP A 24 7.29 -36.49 15.88
C TRP A 24 7.46 -36.08 17.35
N ALA A 25 8.01 -36.96 18.19
CA ALA A 25 8.48 -36.55 19.51
C ALA A 25 9.89 -35.97 19.37
N LEU A 26 9.98 -34.66 19.12
CA LEU A 26 11.24 -33.93 19.28
C LEU A 26 11.65 -34.00 20.76
N PRO A 27 12.87 -34.45 21.09
CA PRO A 27 13.34 -34.46 22.47
C PRO A 27 13.48 -33.01 22.93
N TRP A 28 12.63 -32.62 23.88
CA TRP A 28 12.59 -31.29 24.50
C TRP A 28 13.86 -30.98 25.34
N ASP A 29 14.79 -31.94 25.41
CA ASP A 29 16.01 -31.90 26.23
C ASP A 29 17.26 -31.44 25.45
N VAL A 30 17.10 -30.83 24.27
CA VAL A 30 18.22 -30.17 23.60
C VAL A 30 18.50 -28.84 24.31
N VAL A 31 19.37 -28.88 25.31
CA VAL A 31 19.97 -27.69 25.92
C VAL A 31 20.79 -27.00 24.84
N ILE A 32 20.17 -26.06 24.13
CA ILE A 32 20.86 -25.23 23.13
C ILE A 32 21.93 -24.46 23.89
N PRO A 33 23.22 -24.67 23.57
CA PRO A 33 24.26 -23.96 24.26
C PRO A 33 24.07 -22.45 24.08
N PRO A 34 24.28 -21.63 25.14
CA PRO A 34 23.96 -20.20 25.10
C PRO A 34 24.69 -19.46 23.97
N TYR A 35 25.88 -19.94 23.57
CA TYR A 35 26.63 -19.38 22.44
C TYR A 35 25.89 -19.53 21.11
N VAL A 36 25.11 -20.58 20.89
CA VAL A 36 24.34 -20.80 19.65
C VAL A 36 23.22 -19.76 19.53
N VAL A 37 22.53 -19.47 20.64
CA VAL A 37 21.48 -18.45 20.69
C VAL A 37 22.06 -17.06 20.39
N VAL A 38 23.23 -16.74 20.97
CA VAL A 38 23.93 -15.48 20.72
C VAL A 38 24.34 -15.35 19.25
N VAL A 39 24.86 -16.42 18.64
CA VAL A 39 25.23 -16.42 17.22
C VAL A 39 24.01 -16.23 16.32
N ILE A 40 22.89 -16.91 16.59
CA ILE A 40 21.65 -16.73 15.82
C ILE A 40 21.13 -15.29 15.96
N PHE A 41 21.16 -14.73 17.17
CA PHE A 41 20.74 -13.35 17.40
C PHE A 41 21.62 -12.35 16.65
N LEU A 42 22.94 -12.55 16.67
CA LEU A 42 23.88 -11.74 15.90
C LEU A 42 23.62 -11.82 14.39
N MET A 43 23.39 -13.03 13.86
CA MET A 43 23.07 -13.25 12.44
C MET A 43 21.76 -12.56 12.04
N LEU A 44 20.73 -12.62 12.90
CA LEU A 44 19.46 -11.93 12.66
C LEU A 44 19.62 -10.41 12.74
N ALA A 45 20.38 -9.91 13.71
CA ALA A 45 20.63 -8.48 13.86
C ALA A 45 21.41 -7.90 12.67
N THR A 46 22.45 -8.59 12.19
CA THR A 46 23.21 -8.15 11.01
C THR A 46 22.39 -8.25 9.73
N ALA A 47 21.59 -9.32 9.56
CA ALA A 47 20.66 -9.43 8.43
C ALA A 47 19.62 -8.31 8.46
N PHE A 48 19.09 -7.97 9.64
CA PHE A 48 18.14 -6.88 9.81
C PHE A 48 18.77 -5.52 9.50
N LEU A 49 19.99 -5.25 9.98
CA LEU A 49 20.72 -4.02 9.67
C LEU A 49 21.04 -3.91 8.18
N ALA A 50 21.53 -4.98 7.55
CA ALA A 50 21.79 -5.00 6.11
C ALA A 50 20.51 -4.80 5.29
N PHE A 51 19.40 -5.40 5.72
CA PHE A 51 18.10 -5.19 5.10
C PHE A 51 17.60 -3.75 5.28
N TYR A 52 17.78 -3.18 6.48
CA TYR A 52 17.42 -1.79 6.76
C TYR A 52 18.24 -0.81 5.92
N ASP A 53 19.56 -1.00 5.84
CA ASP A 53 20.45 -0.18 5.01
C ASP A 53 20.12 -0.33 3.52
N HIS A 54 19.79 -1.54 3.06
CA HIS A 54 19.31 -1.74 1.69
C HIS A 54 17.98 -1.03 1.43
N TRP A 55 17.07 -1.03 2.41
CA TRP A 55 15.78 -0.35 2.30
C TRP A 55 15.91 1.17 2.33
N VAL A 56 16.80 1.71 3.18
CA VAL A 56 17.16 3.13 3.23
C VAL A 56 17.87 3.54 1.94
N SER A 57 18.83 2.74 1.46
CA SER A 57 19.52 2.97 0.19
C SER A 57 18.56 2.93 -1.00
N MET A 58 17.62 1.98 -1.07
CA MET A 58 16.56 1.99 -2.09
C MET A 58 15.66 3.23 -2.01
N ARG A 59 15.40 3.73 -0.78
CA ARG A 59 14.64 4.96 -0.57
C ARG A 59 15.41 6.20 -1.02
N GLU A 60 16.74 6.19 -0.89
CA GLU A 60 17.63 7.27 -1.31
C GLU A 60 18.00 7.20 -2.81
N GLN A 61 18.03 6.00 -3.40
CA GLN A 61 18.33 5.75 -4.82
C GLN A 61 17.15 6.00 -5.77
N ASN A 62 15.96 6.28 -5.24
CA ASN A 62 14.89 6.96 -5.98
C ASN A 62 14.76 8.42 -5.52
N PRO A 63 15.77 9.29 -5.74
CA PRO A 63 15.49 10.71 -5.76
C PRO A 63 14.67 10.92 -7.03
N THR A 64 13.36 10.81 -6.91
CA THR A 64 12.46 11.40 -7.90
C THR A 64 13.00 12.80 -8.15
N PRO A 65 13.37 13.16 -9.39
CA PRO A 65 14.08 14.40 -9.64
C PRO A 65 13.21 15.53 -9.11
N HIS A 66 13.66 16.18 -8.02
CA HIS A 66 12.90 17.24 -7.38
C HIS A 66 12.54 18.25 -8.46
N PRO A 67 11.26 18.34 -8.86
CA PRO A 67 10.87 19.29 -9.87
C PRO A 67 11.10 20.69 -9.30
N PRO A 68 11.40 21.69 -10.14
CA PRO A 68 11.54 23.05 -9.66
C PRO A 68 10.27 23.42 -8.86
N LEU A 69 10.48 23.84 -7.61
CA LEU A 69 9.46 24.23 -6.61
C LEU A 69 8.31 25.09 -7.18
N ARG A 70 8.56 25.80 -8.28
CA ARG A 70 7.59 26.65 -8.99
C ARG A 70 6.34 25.94 -9.53
N ARG A 71 6.32 24.61 -9.65
CA ARG A 71 5.13 23.86 -10.14
C ARG A 71 4.28 23.21 -9.06
N LEU A 72 4.76 23.22 -7.82
CA LEU A 72 4.06 22.63 -6.68
C LEU A 72 3.02 23.62 -6.16
N LEU A 73 1.77 23.16 -6.04
CA LEU A 73 0.69 23.99 -5.50
C LEU A 73 0.99 24.52 -4.10
N PRO A 74 0.74 25.79 -3.77
CA PRO A 74 0.73 26.23 -2.37
C PRO A 74 -0.39 25.54 -1.57
N ASP A 75 -0.24 25.53 -0.25
CA ASP A 75 -1.28 25.08 0.68
C ASP A 75 -2.57 25.86 0.43
N GLY A 76 -3.70 25.17 0.29
CA GLY A 76 -4.91 25.83 -0.14
C GLY A 76 -6.16 24.96 -0.20
N THR A 77 -7.30 25.65 -0.21
CA THR A 77 -8.59 25.04 -0.50
C THR A 77 -8.80 25.08 -2.01
N ILE A 78 -9.13 23.92 -2.59
CA ILE A 78 -9.31 23.73 -4.01
C ILE A 78 -10.77 23.34 -4.24
N THR A 79 -11.42 24.05 -5.15
CA THR A 79 -12.77 23.75 -5.63
C THR A 79 -12.67 22.92 -6.90
N SER A 80 -13.31 21.75 -6.92
CA SER A 80 -13.35 20.88 -8.09
C SER A 80 -14.74 20.84 -8.70
N LYS A 81 -14.77 20.82 -10.04
CA LYS A 81 -15.99 20.65 -10.82
C LYS A 81 -16.22 19.19 -11.17
N ARG A 82 -15.17 18.57 -11.71
CA ARG A 82 -15.20 17.22 -12.31
C ARG A 82 -13.89 16.50 -12.04
N ALA A 83 -13.91 15.19 -12.12
CA ALA A 83 -12.70 14.40 -12.03
C ALA A 83 -12.81 13.12 -12.86
N ILE A 84 -11.67 12.65 -13.34
CA ILE A 84 -11.49 11.33 -13.94
C ILE A 84 -10.62 10.51 -12.98
N TYR A 85 -11.04 9.28 -12.73
CA TYR A 85 -10.23 8.22 -12.18
C TYR A 85 -9.58 7.43 -13.32
N LEU A 86 -8.25 7.44 -13.38
CA LEU A 86 -7.49 6.64 -14.33
C LEU A 86 -7.20 5.27 -13.70
N GLU A 87 -7.78 4.23 -14.30
CA GLU A 87 -7.53 2.85 -13.97
C GLU A 87 -6.39 2.33 -14.85
N ILE A 88 -5.17 2.44 -14.33
CA ILE A 88 -3.96 2.04 -15.03
C ILE A 88 -3.72 0.55 -14.79
N GLU A 89 -3.77 -0.27 -15.84
CA GLU A 89 -3.70 -1.74 -15.74
C GLU A 89 -2.49 -2.25 -14.95
N GLU A 90 -1.34 -1.62 -15.15
CA GLU A 90 -0.06 -2.05 -14.56
C GLU A 90 0.10 -1.57 -13.11
N THR A 91 -0.65 -0.52 -12.70
CA THR A 91 -0.44 0.12 -11.40
C THR A 91 -1.70 0.05 -10.56
N ARG A 92 -1.60 -0.57 -9.38
CA ARG A 92 -2.68 -0.56 -8.36
C ARG A 92 -2.78 0.78 -7.62
N CYS A 93 -2.14 1.82 -8.14
CA CYS A 93 -2.07 3.15 -7.55
C CYS A 93 -3.27 3.96 -8.04
N PRO A 94 -4.10 4.49 -7.11
CA PRO A 94 -5.25 5.28 -7.49
C PRO A 94 -4.76 6.61 -8.06
N THR A 95 -5.27 6.97 -9.22
CA THR A 95 -4.86 8.16 -9.96
C THR A 95 -6.10 8.96 -10.33
N TYR A 96 -6.13 10.22 -9.91
CA TYR A 96 -7.21 11.14 -10.19
C TYR A 96 -6.70 12.37 -10.94
N LEU A 97 -7.39 12.71 -12.02
CA LEU A 97 -7.26 13.97 -12.72
C LEU A 97 -8.46 14.82 -12.37
N ILE A 98 -8.24 15.95 -11.71
CA ILE A 98 -9.29 16.80 -11.14
C ILE A 98 -9.32 18.13 -11.87
N GLU A 99 -10.45 18.45 -12.47
CA GLU A 99 -10.67 19.78 -13.03
C GLU A 99 -11.11 20.73 -11.93
N CYS A 100 -10.26 21.73 -11.71
CA CYS A 100 -10.52 22.81 -10.77
C CYS A 100 -11.48 23.83 -11.40
N GLU A 101 -12.05 24.69 -10.56
CA GLU A 101 -13.01 25.70 -11.00
C GLU A 101 -12.48 26.65 -12.08
N ASP A 102 -11.17 26.93 -12.03
CA ASP A 102 -10.41 27.76 -12.97
C ASP A 102 -9.95 27.01 -14.25
N MET A 103 -10.54 25.84 -14.53
CA MET A 103 -10.27 25.00 -15.71
C MET A 103 -8.86 24.37 -15.72
N ARG A 104 -8.09 24.49 -14.63
CA ARG A 104 -6.79 23.81 -14.52
C ARG A 104 -6.98 22.37 -14.10
N LEU A 105 -6.12 21.49 -14.63
CA LEU A 105 -6.17 20.06 -14.35
C LEU A 105 -5.13 19.68 -13.30
N LEU A 106 -5.56 19.28 -12.11
CA LEU A 106 -4.70 18.79 -11.03
C LEU A 106 -4.54 17.28 -11.14
N CYS A 107 -3.30 16.79 -11.07
CA CYS A 107 -3.02 15.36 -10.97
C CYS A 107 -2.76 14.99 -9.51
N LEU A 108 -3.52 14.03 -8.99
CA LEU A 108 -3.28 13.38 -7.71
C LEU A 108 -3.09 11.89 -7.94
N TYR A 109 -1.96 11.34 -7.55
CA TYR A 109 -1.70 9.91 -7.66
C TYR A 109 -1.04 9.40 -6.39
N GLY A 110 -1.43 8.21 -5.95
CA GLY A 110 -0.71 7.53 -4.87
C GLY A 110 -1.61 6.80 -3.89
N GLN A 111 -1.04 5.79 -3.23
CA GLN A 111 -1.78 4.89 -2.35
C GLN A 111 -2.47 5.58 -1.17
N TYR A 112 -2.03 6.79 -0.78
CA TYR A 112 -2.66 7.55 0.29
C TYR A 112 -4.11 7.93 -0.03
N LEU A 113 -4.48 8.04 -1.31
CA LEU A 113 -5.83 8.38 -1.74
C LEU A 113 -6.83 7.24 -1.47
N HIS A 114 -6.37 5.98 -1.40
CA HIS A 114 -7.23 4.85 -1.01
C HIS A 114 -7.78 5.01 0.41
N LYS A 115 -7.04 5.68 1.30
CA LYS A 115 -7.47 5.92 2.69
C LYS A 115 -8.53 7.02 2.82
N LEU A 116 -8.73 7.81 1.77
CA LEU A 116 -9.76 8.86 1.74
C LEU A 116 -11.15 8.29 1.38
N VAL A 117 -11.23 6.98 1.14
CA VAL A 117 -12.45 6.27 0.75
C VAL A 117 -13.18 5.76 2.01
N GLN A 118 -14.39 6.25 2.23
CA GLN A 118 -15.34 5.63 3.15
C GLN A 118 -16.29 4.71 2.37
N GLY A 119 -16.15 3.39 2.52
CA GLY A 119 -17.08 2.39 1.94
C GLY A 119 -16.49 1.47 0.87
N ARG A 120 -17.28 0.45 0.47
CA ARG A 120 -16.85 -0.66 -0.43
C ARG A 120 -16.76 -0.29 -1.93
N ARG A 121 -17.00 0.95 -2.34
CA ARG A 121 -16.88 1.38 -3.75
C ARG A 121 -16.21 2.76 -3.86
N ARG A 122 -15.39 2.92 -4.91
CA ARG A 122 -14.58 4.10 -5.31
C ARG A 122 -15.14 5.44 -4.78
N CYS A 123 -14.49 6.07 -3.80
CA CYS A 123 -14.90 7.40 -3.30
C CYS A 123 -13.71 8.28 -2.86
N PHE A 124 -13.02 8.84 -3.85
CA PHE A 124 -12.54 10.22 -3.91
C PHE A 124 -13.04 10.66 -5.29
N PRO A 125 -13.85 11.72 -5.45
CA PRO A 125 -13.47 13.12 -5.29
C PRO A 125 -14.60 13.97 -4.64
N SER A 126 -14.23 15.13 -4.14
CA SER A 126 -15.10 16.02 -3.37
C SER A 126 -15.11 17.40 -4.03
N THR A 127 -16.29 18.04 -4.11
CA THR A 127 -16.46 19.40 -4.67
C THR A 127 -15.50 20.43 -4.08
N VAL A 128 -15.08 20.22 -2.82
CA VAL A 128 -14.10 21.07 -2.15
C VAL A 128 -13.17 20.18 -1.33
N PHE A 129 -11.86 20.36 -1.49
CA PHE A 129 -10.88 19.70 -0.65
C PHE A 129 -9.74 20.65 -0.29
N HIS A 130 -9.13 20.41 0.85
CA HIS A 130 -7.98 21.16 1.31
C HIS A 130 -6.72 20.35 1.10
N MET A 131 -5.73 20.95 0.44
CA MET A 131 -4.43 20.35 0.24
C MET A 131 -3.40 21.08 1.11
N ARG A 132 -2.67 20.32 1.91
CA ARG A 132 -1.66 20.85 2.82
C ARG A 132 -0.35 20.08 2.67
N ARG A 133 0.72 20.78 2.30
CA ARG A 133 2.07 20.25 2.16
C ARG A 133 2.78 20.20 3.51
N PHE A 134 3.76 19.31 3.61
CA PHE A 134 4.61 19.24 4.80
C PHE A 134 5.69 20.31 4.76
N VAL A 135 5.92 20.95 5.91
CA VAL A 135 7.00 21.94 6.08
C VAL A 135 8.35 21.25 5.85
N GLY A 136 9.19 21.84 5.00
CA GLY A 136 10.50 21.29 4.64
C GLY A 136 10.48 20.11 3.65
N LYS A 137 9.30 19.57 3.29
CA LYS A 137 9.15 18.47 2.32
C LYS A 137 7.96 18.72 1.39
N PRO A 138 8.09 19.64 0.43
CA PRO A 138 6.98 20.10 -0.42
C PRO A 138 6.49 19.02 -1.39
N SER A 139 7.26 17.96 -1.66
CA SER A 139 6.76 16.81 -2.43
C SER A 139 5.71 15.99 -1.68
N MET A 140 5.63 16.12 -0.34
CA MET A 140 4.65 15.43 0.47
C MET A 140 3.51 16.36 0.84
N PHE A 141 2.29 15.84 0.79
CA PHE A 141 1.09 16.58 1.16
C PHE A 141 -0.03 15.66 1.62
N ILE A 142 -1.03 16.26 2.24
CA ILE A 142 -2.25 15.61 2.69
C ILE A 142 -3.42 16.28 1.99
N VAL A 143 -4.36 15.47 1.53
CA VAL A 143 -5.63 15.91 0.98
C VAL A 143 -6.73 15.64 2.00
N ARG A 144 -7.56 16.65 2.28
CA ARG A 144 -8.71 16.56 3.19
C ARG A 144 -9.98 16.98 2.48
N PRO A 145 -10.87 16.04 2.10
CA PRO A 145 -12.15 16.40 1.51
C PRO A 145 -13.00 17.17 2.53
N LYS A 146 -13.70 18.21 2.07
CA LYS A 146 -14.58 19.05 2.90
C LYS A 146 -15.96 19.25 2.28
N GLY A 147 -16.10 19.14 0.96
CA GLY A 147 -17.35 19.31 0.25
C GLY A 147 -18.08 18.00 -0.02
N ASN A 148 -19.18 18.09 -0.75
CA ASN A 148 -19.96 16.95 -1.21
C ASN A 148 -19.10 16.02 -2.07
N VAL A 149 -19.20 14.72 -1.81
CA VAL A 149 -18.55 13.68 -2.60
C VAL A 149 -19.37 13.42 -3.85
N TYR A 150 -18.71 13.28 -5.00
CA TYR A 150 -19.34 12.89 -6.26
C TYR A 150 -18.63 11.67 -6.85
N MET A 151 -19.21 11.08 -7.90
CA MET A 151 -18.57 9.94 -8.57
C MET A 151 -17.69 10.47 -9.72
N PRO A 152 -16.41 10.06 -9.82
CA PRO A 152 -15.57 10.45 -10.94
C PRO A 152 -15.88 9.60 -12.17
N ASP A 153 -15.60 10.16 -13.35
CA ASP A 153 -15.57 9.40 -14.59
C ASP A 153 -14.43 8.38 -14.54
N VAL A 154 -14.60 7.19 -15.09
CA VAL A 154 -13.58 6.13 -15.04
C VAL A 154 -13.06 5.90 -16.43
N ILE A 155 -11.74 5.91 -16.60
CA ILE A 155 -11.08 5.57 -17.86
C ILE A 155 -10.01 4.53 -17.58
N CYS A 156 -10.11 3.38 -18.26
CA CYS A 156 -9.08 2.35 -18.26
C CYS A 156 -7.99 2.74 -19.27
N THR A 157 -6.73 2.63 -18.89
CA THR A 157 -5.59 3.01 -19.74
C THR A 157 -4.34 2.22 -19.34
N SER A 158 -3.31 2.22 -20.19
CA SER A 158 -1.97 1.74 -19.86
C SER A 158 -0.97 2.89 -19.69
N MET A 159 0.16 2.65 -19.02
CA MET A 159 1.27 3.62 -18.98
C MET A 159 1.81 3.93 -20.37
N ARG A 160 1.78 2.93 -21.27
CA ARG A 160 2.17 3.11 -22.68
C ARG A 160 1.29 4.14 -23.37
N GLN A 161 -0.03 4.02 -23.29
CA GLN A 161 -0.96 4.99 -23.90
C GLN A 161 -0.73 6.41 -23.35
N LEU A 162 -0.59 6.54 -22.03
CA LEU A 162 -0.30 7.83 -21.39
C LEU A 162 1.01 8.45 -21.91
N SER A 163 2.04 7.62 -22.09
CA SER A 163 3.32 8.08 -22.66
C SER A 163 3.21 8.47 -24.13
N THR A 164 2.45 7.73 -24.94
CA THR A 164 2.21 8.02 -26.36
C THR A 164 1.53 9.36 -26.56
N ILE A 165 0.54 9.69 -25.72
CA ILE A 165 -0.14 10.99 -25.79
C ILE A 165 0.66 12.14 -25.16
N GLY A 166 1.82 11.85 -24.55
CA GLY A 166 2.65 12.84 -23.86
C GLY A 166 2.07 13.32 -22.52
N LEU A 167 1.19 12.54 -21.90
CA LEU A 167 0.59 12.86 -20.60
C LEU A 167 1.50 12.36 -19.47
N VAL A 168 2.23 13.28 -18.85
CA VAL A 168 3.11 12.97 -17.71
C VAL A 168 2.36 13.23 -16.41
N LEU A 169 2.09 12.16 -15.66
CA LEU A 169 1.40 12.24 -14.36
C LEU A 169 2.38 12.61 -13.24
N ARG A 170 2.04 13.62 -12.45
CA ARG A 170 2.86 14.15 -11.34
C ARG A 170 1.98 14.50 -10.15
N ASP A 171 2.29 13.97 -8.97
CA ASP A 171 1.41 14.05 -7.80
C ASP A 171 1.43 15.46 -7.23
N GLY A 172 0.24 16.03 -7.06
CA GLY A 172 0.05 17.37 -6.52
C GLY A 172 0.50 18.50 -7.46
N GLU A 173 0.59 18.24 -8.77
CA GLU A 173 0.94 19.25 -9.78
C GLU A 173 -0.23 19.54 -10.73
N TYR A 174 -0.32 20.80 -11.16
CA TYR A 174 -1.16 21.16 -12.29
C TYR A 174 -0.52 20.72 -13.61
N LEU A 175 -1.35 20.25 -14.53
CA LEU A 175 -0.98 19.87 -15.88
C LEU A 175 -1.34 21.04 -16.82
N PRO A 176 -0.41 21.98 -17.10
CA PRO A 176 -0.75 23.28 -17.71
C PRO A 176 -1.28 23.19 -19.14
N MET A 177 -0.94 22.11 -19.87
CA MET A 177 -1.32 21.94 -21.28
C MET A 177 -2.51 20.99 -21.46
N TRP A 178 -3.08 20.50 -20.35
CA TRP A 178 -4.10 19.45 -20.37
C TRP A 178 -5.39 19.94 -19.72
N THR A 179 -6.51 19.57 -20.36
CA THR A 179 -7.86 19.68 -19.83
C THR A 179 -8.49 18.29 -19.80
N LEU A 180 -9.54 18.08 -19.01
CA LEU A 180 -10.22 16.77 -18.98
C LEU A 180 -10.68 16.34 -20.39
N GLU A 181 -11.26 17.27 -21.14
CA GLU A 181 -11.72 17.01 -22.51
C GLU A 181 -10.57 16.61 -23.44
N ARG A 182 -9.41 17.28 -23.33
CA ARG A 182 -8.24 16.93 -24.13
C ARG A 182 -7.69 15.55 -23.77
N VAL A 183 -7.67 15.20 -22.49
CA VAL A 183 -7.26 13.85 -22.02
C VAL A 183 -8.21 12.79 -22.57
N LYS A 184 -9.52 13.00 -22.45
CA LYS A 184 -10.55 12.08 -22.97
C LYS A 184 -10.38 11.82 -24.47
N ARG A 185 -10.23 12.89 -25.26
CA ARG A 185 -10.01 12.77 -26.70
C ARG A 185 -8.71 12.06 -27.03
N ALA A 186 -7.60 12.46 -26.41
CA ALA A 186 -6.30 11.87 -26.67
C ALA A 186 -6.28 10.36 -26.37
N LEU A 187 -6.90 9.95 -25.26
CA LEU A 187 -7.01 8.54 -24.91
C LEU A 187 -7.92 7.76 -25.87
N ALA A 188 -9.05 8.35 -26.30
CA ALA A 188 -9.94 7.73 -27.29
C ALA A 188 -9.25 7.45 -28.64
N TYR A 189 -8.38 8.34 -29.11
CA TYR A 189 -7.61 8.14 -30.36
C TYR A 189 -6.42 7.18 -30.22
N SER A 190 -6.04 6.80 -28.98
CA SER A 190 -4.92 5.91 -28.71
C SER A 190 -5.33 4.46 -28.40
N SER A 191 -6.63 4.15 -28.55
CA SER A 191 -7.13 2.79 -28.41
C SER A 191 -6.65 1.95 -29.59
N PRO A 192 -5.93 0.83 -29.37
CA PRO A 192 -5.43 -0.04 -30.42
C PRO A 192 -6.56 -0.95 -30.90
N ASP A 193 -7.52 -0.40 -31.65
CA ASP A 193 -8.52 -1.17 -32.39
C ASP A 193 -8.44 -0.92 -33.92
N ASP A 194 -7.29 -0.44 -34.41
CA ASP A 194 -6.91 -0.46 -35.84
C ASP A 194 -5.52 -1.09 -36.03
#